data_AF-A0A1A8BYM8-F1
#
_entry.id   AF-A0A1A8BYM8-F1
#
_cell.length_a   1.000
_cell.length_b   1.000
_cell.length_c   1.000
_cell.angle_alpha   90.00
_cell.angle_beta   90.00
_cell.angle_gamma   90.00
#
_symmetry.space_group_name_H-M   'P 1'
#
loop_
_entity.id
_entity.type
_entity.pdbx_description
1 polymer ?
#
loop_
_entity_poly.entity_id
_entity_poly.type
_entity_poly.pdbx_seq_one_letter_code
_entity_poly.pdbx_strand_id
1 'polypeptide(L)'
;QTQKSELSNAIDNLVSSNSRLQALLSQMEDTCRVVQENAQRAKQGLAERFDLLYAILEERKGILLEQIGKEQDEKVAALRALAQRYGERLQASTELTDTAVRALEQSGAAEFLLASKGLITKTKDAAKASLGEERPEPGFEKMDHFTLSTEHVEAVLAKMA
;
A
#
# COMPACT_ATOMS: atom_id res chain seq x y z
N GLN A 1 -50.08 -58.48 -54.49
CA GLN A 1 -49.35 -57.32 -55.05
C GLN A 1 -49.53 -56.07 -54.18
N THR A 2 -50.75 -55.80 -53.70
CA THR A 2 -51.11 -54.65 -52.82
C THR A 2 -50.35 -54.57 -51.49
N GLN A 3 -50.19 -55.66 -50.75
CA GLN A 3 -49.44 -55.67 -49.47
C GLN A 3 -47.96 -55.31 -49.65
N LYS A 4 -47.36 -55.66 -50.80
CA LYS A 4 -45.96 -55.35 -51.09
C LYS A 4 -45.76 -53.85 -51.35
N SER A 5 -46.72 -53.19 -52.01
CA SER A 5 -46.68 -51.73 -52.21
C SER A 5 -46.95 -50.96 -50.92
N GLU A 6 -47.86 -51.43 -50.06
CA GLU A 6 -48.12 -50.82 -48.75
C GLU A 6 -46.90 -50.89 -47.84
N LEU A 7 -46.22 -52.05 -47.80
CA LEU A 7 -44.97 -52.21 -47.07
C LEU A 7 -43.87 -51.29 -47.62
N SER A 8 -43.74 -51.16 -48.94
CA SER A 8 -42.78 -50.24 -49.56
C SER A 8 -43.04 -48.79 -49.12
N ASN A 9 -44.29 -48.33 -49.21
CA ASN A 9 -44.66 -46.98 -48.78
C ASN A 9 -44.40 -46.75 -47.28
N ALA A 10 -44.67 -47.76 -46.44
CA ALA A 10 -44.38 -47.68 -45.01
C ALA A 10 -42.87 -47.60 -44.73
N ILE A 11 -42.05 -48.32 -45.49
CA ILE A 11 -40.58 -48.24 -45.43
C ILE A 11 -40.10 -46.85 -45.85
N ASP A 12 -40.60 -46.32 -46.97
CA ASP A 12 -40.21 -44.99 -47.46
C ASP A 12 -40.54 -43.88 -46.44
N ASN A 13 -41.72 -43.96 -45.80
CA ASN A 13 -42.11 -43.07 -44.72
C ASN A 13 -41.18 -43.20 -43.49
N LEU A 14 -40.81 -44.42 -43.11
CA LEU A 14 -39.88 -44.66 -42.00
C LEU A 14 -38.49 -44.11 -42.30
N VAL A 15 -37.98 -44.31 -43.53
CA VAL A 15 -36.70 -43.76 -43.97
C VAL A 15 -36.72 -42.22 -43.89
N SER A 16 -37.77 -41.58 -44.39
CA SER A 16 -37.93 -40.12 -44.29
C SER A 16 -37.96 -39.63 -42.84
N SER A 17 -38.71 -40.33 -41.97
CA SER A 17 -38.75 -40.04 -40.53
C SER A 17 -37.37 -40.17 -39.87
N ASN A 18 -36.62 -41.22 -40.20
CA ASN A 18 -35.27 -41.45 -39.70
C ASN A 18 -34.28 -40.37 -40.16
N SER A 19 -34.34 -39.95 -41.43
CA SER A 19 -33.52 -38.83 -41.94
C SER A 19 -33.81 -37.54 -41.18
N ARG A 20 -35.08 -37.28 -40.84
CA ARG A 20 -35.45 -36.12 -40.01
C ARG A 20 -34.91 -36.23 -38.58
N LEU A 21 -34.98 -37.42 -37.96
CA LEU A 21 -34.40 -37.64 -36.64
C LEU A 21 -32.87 -37.48 -36.64
N GLN A 22 -32.19 -37.96 -37.68
CA GLN A 22 -30.74 -37.76 -37.84
C GLN A 22 -30.37 -36.27 -37.96
N ALA A 23 -31.14 -35.49 -38.73
CA ALA A 23 -30.94 -34.05 -38.82
C ALA A 23 -31.15 -33.34 -37.47
N LEU A 24 -32.18 -33.74 -36.71
CA LEU A 24 -32.42 -33.22 -35.36
C LEU A 24 -31.29 -33.58 -34.40
N LEU A 25 -30.76 -34.81 -34.44
CA LEU A 25 -29.63 -35.22 -33.63
C LEU A 25 -28.39 -34.38 -33.94
N SER A 26 -28.05 -34.20 -35.22
CA SER A 26 -26.93 -33.35 -35.64
C SER A 26 -27.10 -31.91 -35.17
N GLN A 27 -28.31 -31.35 -35.26
CA GLN A 27 -28.60 -30.01 -34.77
C GLN A 27 -28.43 -29.91 -33.25
N MET A 28 -28.84 -30.94 -32.49
CA MET A 28 -28.65 -30.97 -31.04
C MET A 28 -27.17 -31.01 -30.66
N GLU A 29 -26.36 -31.80 -31.35
CA GLU A 29 -24.90 -31.86 -31.14
C GLU A 29 -24.23 -30.50 -31.40
N ASP A 30 -24.58 -29.85 -32.52
CA ASP A 30 -24.10 -28.50 -32.83
C ASP A 30 -24.52 -27.48 -31.78
N THR A 31 -25.77 -27.56 -31.31
CA THR A 31 -26.30 -26.68 -30.26
C THR A 31 -25.52 -26.89 -28.95
N CYS A 32 -25.25 -28.15 -28.57
CA CYS A 32 -24.44 -28.47 -27.40
C CYS A 32 -23.04 -27.87 -27.51
N ARG A 33 -22.38 -27.99 -28.66
CA ARG A 33 -21.07 -27.37 -28.90
C ARG A 33 -21.12 -25.85 -28.72
N VAL A 34 -22.09 -25.18 -29.34
CA VAL A 34 -22.25 -23.73 -29.25
C VAL A 34 -22.50 -23.27 -27.81
N VAL A 35 -23.31 -24.01 -27.03
CA VAL A 35 -23.54 -23.72 -25.60
C VAL A 35 -22.24 -23.84 -24.81
N GLN A 36 -21.43 -24.86 -25.05
CA GLN A 36 -20.13 -25.04 -24.38
C GLN A 36 -19.17 -23.88 -24.70
N GLU A 37 -19.05 -23.50 -25.97
CA GLU A 37 -18.21 -22.38 -26.40
C GLU A 37 -18.68 -21.05 -25.80
N ASN A 38 -19.98 -20.79 -25.79
CA ASN A 38 -20.56 -19.59 -25.19
C ASN A 38 -20.29 -19.54 -23.68
N ALA A 39 -20.48 -20.66 -22.98
CA ALA A 39 -20.19 -20.75 -21.55
C ALA A 39 -18.70 -20.55 -21.25
N GLN A 40 -17.81 -21.11 -22.07
CA GLN A 40 -16.38 -20.89 -21.94
C GLN A 40 -16.01 -19.41 -22.14
N ARG A 41 -16.55 -18.76 -23.18
CA ARG A 41 -16.35 -17.32 -23.41
C ARG A 41 -16.86 -16.47 -22.25
N ALA A 42 -18.04 -16.78 -21.70
CA ALA A 42 -18.58 -16.06 -20.54
C ALA A 42 -17.69 -16.24 -19.29
N LYS A 43 -17.21 -17.46 -19.03
CA LYS A 43 -16.28 -17.74 -17.92
C LYS A 43 -14.97 -16.97 -18.07
N GLN A 44 -14.39 -16.97 -19.27
CA GLN A 44 -13.17 -16.23 -19.55
C GLN A 44 -13.37 -14.72 -19.36
N GLY A 45 -14.44 -14.15 -19.92
CA GLY A 45 -14.73 -12.73 -19.76
C GLY A 45 -14.95 -12.32 -18.31
N LEU A 46 -15.56 -13.20 -17.49
CA LEU A 46 -15.69 -12.96 -16.05
C LEU A 46 -14.32 -12.95 -15.36
N ALA A 47 -13.47 -13.94 -15.63
CA ALA A 47 -12.13 -14.05 -15.06
C ALA A 47 -11.28 -12.80 -15.40
N GLU A 48 -11.23 -12.40 -16.67
CA GLU A 48 -10.48 -11.23 -17.13
C GLU A 48 -10.92 -9.93 -16.44
N ARG A 49 -12.22 -9.79 -16.14
CA ARG A 49 -12.75 -8.62 -15.42
C ARG A 49 -12.27 -8.58 -13.97
N PHE A 50 -12.21 -9.73 -13.30
CA PHE A 50 -11.68 -9.82 -11.94
C PHE A 50 -10.17 -9.64 -11.91
N ASP A 51 -9.43 -10.20 -12.87
CA ASP A 51 -7.99 -10.00 -12.99
C ASP A 51 -7.65 -8.50 -13.15
N LEU A 52 -8.41 -7.79 -13.98
CA LEU A 52 -8.26 -6.34 -14.11
C LEU A 52 -8.58 -5.61 -12.79
N LEU A 53 -9.64 -6.00 -12.08
CA LEU A 53 -9.97 -5.42 -10.78
C LEU A 53 -8.85 -5.63 -9.76
N TYR A 54 -8.26 -6.83 -9.70
CA TYR A 54 -7.12 -7.12 -8.83
C TYR A 54 -5.90 -6.26 -9.19
N ALA A 55 -5.59 -6.11 -10.48
CA ALA A 55 -4.48 -5.27 -10.93
C ALA A 55 -4.66 -3.81 -10.47
N ILE A 56 -5.86 -3.24 -10.64
CA ILE A 56 -6.17 -1.88 -10.19
C ILE A 56 -6.03 -1.75 -8.66
N LEU A 57 -6.53 -2.73 -7.90
CA LEU A 57 -6.42 -2.72 -6.44
C LEU A 57 -4.98 -2.79 -5.97
N GLU A 58 -4.15 -3.64 -6.59
CA GLU A 58 -2.74 -3.77 -6.21
C GLU A 58 -1.94 -2.50 -6.57
N GLU A 59 -2.21 -1.88 -7.72
CA GLU A 59 -1.61 -0.58 -8.07
C GLU A 59 -1.97 0.50 -7.04
N ARG A 60 -3.25 0.61 -6.67
CA ARG A 60 -3.69 1.59 -5.67
C ARG A 60 -3.08 1.35 -4.29
N LYS A 61 -3.00 0.09 -3.86
CA LYS A 61 -2.31 -0.29 -2.63
C LYS A 61 -0.84 0.11 -2.66
N GLY A 62 -0.15 -0.14 -3.77
CA GLY A 62 1.26 0.26 -3.95
C GLY A 62 1.47 1.77 -3.77
N ILE A 63 0.63 2.59 -4.41
CA ILE A 63 0.68 4.06 -4.28
C ILE A 63 0.48 4.50 -2.83
N LEU A 64 -0.50 3.93 -2.12
CA LEU A 64 -0.77 4.28 -0.72
C LEU A 64 0.39 3.89 0.20
N LEU A 65 1.00 2.73 -0.02
CA LEU A 65 2.17 2.29 0.74
C LEU A 65 3.39 3.19 0.48
N GLU A 66 3.60 3.63 -0.76
CA GLU A 66 4.66 4.58 -1.10
C GLU A 66 4.48 5.92 -0.37
N GLN A 67 3.25 6.44 -0.28
CA GLN A 67 2.95 7.67 0.45
C GLN A 67 3.23 7.53 1.95
N ILE A 68 2.83 6.42 2.56
CA ILE A 68 3.13 6.12 3.97
C ILE A 68 4.64 6.06 4.19
N GLY A 69 5.37 5.35 3.32
CA GLY A 69 6.82 5.22 3.39
C GLY A 69 7.53 6.56 3.28
N LYS A 70 7.11 7.41 2.33
CA LYS A 70 7.67 8.75 2.16
C LYS A 70 7.50 9.61 3.41
N GLU A 71 6.30 9.65 3.99
CA GLU A 71 6.08 10.44 5.21
C GLU A 71 6.87 9.89 6.40
N GLN A 72 6.96 8.56 6.53
CA GLN A 72 7.82 7.93 7.53
C GLN A 72 9.27 8.38 7.38
N ASP A 73 9.82 8.33 6.17
CA ASP A 73 11.20 8.71 5.90
C ASP A 73 11.45 10.19 6.20
N GLU A 74 10.54 11.08 5.80
CA GLU A 74 10.61 12.51 6.10
C GLU A 74 10.59 12.78 7.61
N LYS A 75 9.68 12.13 8.34
CA LYS A 75 9.58 12.26 9.80
C LYS A 75 10.84 11.76 10.51
N VAL A 76 11.34 10.59 10.12
CA VAL A 76 12.56 10.01 10.69
C VAL A 76 13.77 10.88 10.38
N ALA A 77 13.89 11.40 9.15
CA ALA A 77 14.97 12.29 8.76
C ALA A 77 14.97 13.58 9.59
N ALA A 78 13.80 14.19 9.81
CA ALA A 78 13.66 15.36 10.65
C ALA A 78 14.08 15.10 12.10
N LEU A 79 13.65 13.96 12.69
CA LEU A 79 14.05 13.59 14.05
C LEU A 79 15.55 13.31 14.17
N ARG A 80 16.16 12.65 13.18
CA ARG A 80 17.61 12.42 13.14
C ARG A 80 18.39 13.74 13.06
N ALA A 81 17.95 14.68 12.23
CA ALA A 81 18.56 15.99 12.12
C ALA A 81 18.45 16.77 13.46
N LEU A 82 17.29 16.69 14.13
CA LEU A 82 17.10 17.33 15.44
C LEU A 82 18.00 16.70 16.51
N ALA A 83 18.08 15.36 16.56
CA ALA A 83 18.95 14.65 17.48
C ALA A 83 20.44 14.98 17.24
N GLN A 84 20.86 15.12 15.99
CA GLN A 84 22.22 15.56 15.66
C GLN A 84 22.50 16.96 16.23
N ARG A 85 21.59 17.91 16.04
CA ARG A 85 21.73 19.28 16.61
C ARG A 85 21.82 19.26 18.13
N TYR A 86 21.03 18.41 18.80
CA TYR A 86 21.14 18.22 20.25
C TYR A 86 22.50 17.64 20.64
N GLY A 87 23.01 16.65 19.90
CA GLY A 87 24.32 16.07 20.14
C GLY A 87 25.47 17.09 20.01
N GLU A 88 25.47 17.88 18.94
CA GLU A 88 26.47 18.95 18.72
C GLU A 88 26.46 19.98 19.85
N ARG A 89 25.25 20.41 20.28
CA ARG A 89 25.10 21.36 21.39
C ARG A 89 25.52 20.77 22.73
N LEU A 90 25.18 19.51 22.99
CA LEU A 90 25.58 18.81 24.22
C LEU A 90 27.10 18.67 24.29
N GLN A 91 27.74 18.34 23.17
CA GLN A 91 29.20 18.27 23.08
C GLN A 91 29.83 19.64 23.39
N ALA A 92 29.36 20.71 22.73
CA ALA A 92 29.87 22.06 22.99
C ALA A 92 29.67 22.50 24.46
N SER A 93 28.53 22.16 25.05
CA SER A 93 28.25 22.43 26.47
C SER A 93 29.17 21.64 27.41
N THR A 94 29.49 20.39 27.05
CA THR A 94 30.40 19.52 27.82
C THR A 94 31.82 20.09 27.78
N GLU A 95 32.33 20.43 26.59
CA GLU A 95 33.66 21.05 26.42
C GLU A 95 33.79 22.38 27.17
N LEU A 96 32.73 23.21 27.15
CA LEU A 96 32.69 24.46 27.90
C LEU A 96 32.71 24.21 29.41
N THR A 97 31.99 23.18 29.87
CA THR A 97 31.97 22.79 31.28
C THR A 97 33.34 22.30 31.74
N ASP A 98 33.99 21.41 30.98
CA ASP A 98 35.35 20.92 31.27
C ASP A 98 36.38 22.05 31.28
N THR A 99 36.21 23.05 30.41
CA THR A 99 37.07 24.24 30.39
C THR A 99 36.85 25.11 31.63
N ALA A 100 35.59 25.30 32.05
CA ALA A 100 35.26 26.05 33.26
C ALA A 100 35.76 25.35 34.54
N VAL A 101 35.63 24.02 34.62
CA VAL A 101 36.15 23.21 35.74
C VAL A 101 37.67 23.28 35.81
N ARG A 102 38.38 23.09 34.70
CA ARG A 102 39.85 23.23 34.67
C ARG A 102 40.30 24.63 35.10
N ALA A 103 39.59 25.67 34.68
CA ALA A 103 39.89 27.03 35.13
C ALA A 103 39.71 27.18 36.64
N LEU A 104 38.69 26.56 37.24
CA LEU A 104 38.48 26.59 38.70
C LEU A 104 39.57 25.83 39.48
N GLU A 105 40.03 24.70 38.97
CA GLU A 105 40.93 23.80 39.69
C GLU A 105 42.43 24.07 39.48
N GLN A 106 42.81 24.59 38.30
CA GLN A 106 44.22 24.57 37.85
C GLN A 106 44.82 25.96 37.58
N SER A 107 44.05 27.05 37.68
CA SER A 107 44.56 28.40 37.35
C SER A 107 45.02 29.19 38.59
N GLY A 108 46.12 29.92 38.43
CA GLY A 108 46.57 30.87 39.46
C GLY A 108 45.58 32.05 39.59
N ALA A 109 45.51 32.69 40.75
CA ALA A 109 44.49 33.72 41.03
C ALA A 109 44.40 34.85 39.99
N ALA A 110 45.53 35.30 39.44
CA ALA A 110 45.56 36.33 38.40
C ALA A 110 45.02 35.85 37.05
N GLU A 111 45.39 34.63 36.63
CA GLU A 111 44.90 34.00 35.39
C GLU A 111 43.40 33.70 35.48
N PHE A 112 42.95 33.20 36.63
CA PHE A 112 41.53 32.97 36.90
C PHE A 112 40.72 34.26 36.75
N LEU A 113 41.15 35.35 37.40
CA LEU A 113 40.43 36.63 37.35
C LEU A 113 40.33 37.17 35.92
N LEU A 114 41.39 37.02 35.10
CA LEU A 114 41.38 37.43 33.69
C LEU A 114 40.39 36.59 32.83
N ALA A 115 40.29 35.28 33.07
CA ALA A 115 39.44 34.38 32.28
C ALA A 115 37.97 34.28 32.77
N SER A 116 37.74 34.48 34.08
CA SER A 116 36.47 34.20 34.77
C SER A 116 35.27 34.92 34.17
N LYS A 117 35.37 36.22 33.88
CA LYS A 117 34.27 37.01 33.31
C LYS A 117 33.78 36.46 31.97
N GLY A 118 34.72 36.04 31.12
CA GLY A 118 34.41 35.46 29.82
C GLY A 118 33.75 34.09 29.94
N LEU A 119 34.30 33.23 30.81
CA LEU A 119 33.74 31.91 31.08
C LEU A 119 32.33 31.98 31.68
N ILE A 120 32.12 32.82 32.70
CA ILE A 120 30.80 33.03 33.32
C ILE A 120 29.76 33.46 32.28
N THR A 121 30.13 34.38 31.38
CA THR A 121 29.22 34.85 30.32
C THR A 121 28.87 33.70 29.37
N LYS A 122 29.89 32.99 28.85
CA LYS A 122 29.67 31.85 27.92
C LYS A 122 28.83 30.74 28.55
N THR A 123 29.12 30.35 29.79
CA THR A 123 28.38 29.27 30.48
C THR A 123 26.92 29.69 30.73
N LYS A 124 26.68 30.95 31.11
CA LYS A 124 25.32 31.47 31.29
C LYS A 124 24.54 31.52 29.98
N ASP A 125 25.19 31.92 28.88
CA ASP A 125 24.54 31.99 27.57
C ASP A 125 24.22 30.60 27.03
N ALA A 126 25.13 29.62 27.19
CA ALA A 126 24.88 28.23 26.85
C ALA A 126 23.71 27.64 27.66
N ALA A 127 23.65 27.91 28.97
CA ALA A 127 22.56 27.47 29.84
C ALA A 127 21.21 28.13 29.51
N LYS A 128 21.20 29.35 28.98
CA LYS A 128 19.96 29.99 28.51
C LYS A 128 19.49 29.37 27.19
N ALA A 129 20.40 29.05 26.28
CA ALA A 129 20.05 28.48 24.99
C ALA A 129 19.35 27.11 25.10
N SER A 130 19.61 26.32 26.15
CA SER A 130 18.95 25.03 26.38
C SER A 130 17.48 25.14 26.81
N LEU A 131 17.03 26.29 27.32
CA LEU A 131 15.65 26.50 27.76
C LEU A 131 14.65 26.62 26.60
N GLY A 132 15.12 26.94 25.40
CA GLY A 132 14.32 27.13 24.19
C GLY A 132 14.57 26.04 23.14
N GLU A 133 14.84 24.80 23.54
CA GLU A 133 15.09 23.72 22.60
C GLU A 133 13.89 23.47 21.69
N GLU A 134 14.17 23.50 20.38
CA GLU A 134 13.24 23.13 19.32
C GLU A 134 12.77 21.71 19.55
N ARG A 135 11.46 21.48 19.66
CA ARG A 135 10.86 20.14 19.86
C ARG A 135 9.99 19.80 18.66
N PRO A 136 9.81 18.51 18.35
CA PRO A 136 8.79 18.10 17.40
C PRO A 136 7.42 18.62 17.86
N GLU A 137 6.58 18.96 16.89
CA GLU A 137 5.21 19.39 17.18
C GLU A 137 4.43 18.26 17.89
N PRO A 138 3.46 18.58 18.77
CA PRO A 138 2.66 17.56 19.43
C PRO A 138 1.95 16.65 18.42
N GLY A 139 2.17 15.34 18.54
CA GLY A 139 1.59 14.34 17.64
C GLY A 139 2.36 14.15 16.33
N PHE A 140 3.58 14.68 16.21
CA PHE A 140 4.47 14.46 15.06
C PHE A 140 4.63 12.98 14.70
N GLU A 141 4.60 12.09 15.70
CA GLU A 141 4.72 10.64 15.56
C GLU A 141 3.49 9.97 14.96
N LYS A 142 2.33 10.64 14.94
CA LYS A 142 1.07 10.04 14.49
C LYS A 142 1.10 9.78 12.98
N MET A 143 0.51 8.67 12.58
CA MET A 143 0.30 8.29 11.18
C MET A 143 -1.19 8.04 10.88
N ASP A 144 -2.06 8.40 11.82
CA ASP A 144 -3.49 8.01 11.85
C ASP A 144 -4.33 8.64 10.74
N HIS A 145 -3.80 9.60 9.99
CA HIS A 145 -4.46 10.17 8.81
C HIS A 145 -4.36 9.28 7.57
N PHE A 146 -3.48 8.28 7.57
CA PHE A 146 -3.46 7.24 6.53
C PHE A 146 -4.57 6.22 6.79
N THR A 147 -5.79 6.58 6.41
CA THR A 147 -6.97 5.72 6.51
C THR A 147 -7.56 5.43 5.14
N LEU A 148 -8.08 4.21 4.96
CA LEU A 148 -8.81 3.78 3.76
C LEU A 148 -10.13 3.16 4.19
N SER A 149 -11.25 3.68 3.67
CA SER A 149 -12.57 3.05 3.84
C SER A 149 -12.88 2.18 2.62
N THR A 150 -13.13 0.90 2.86
CA THR A 150 -13.50 -0.09 1.84
C THR A 150 -14.96 -0.50 1.90
N GLU A 151 -15.72 -0.01 2.89
CA GLU A 151 -17.08 -0.46 3.21
C GLU A 151 -18.04 -0.41 2.01
N HIS A 152 -18.01 0.68 1.24
CA HIS A 152 -18.87 0.80 0.05
C HIS A 152 -18.49 -0.22 -1.03
N VAL A 153 -17.19 -0.41 -1.26
CA VAL A 153 -16.70 -1.35 -2.27
C VAL A 153 -17.03 -2.78 -1.86
N GLU A 154 -16.82 -3.14 -0.60
CA GLU A 154 -17.21 -4.43 -0.02
C GLU A 154 -18.72 -4.68 -0.17
N ALA A 155 -19.55 -3.67 0.12
CA ALA A 155 -21.00 -3.78 -0.03
C ALA A 155 -21.44 -3.96 -1.50
N VAL A 156 -20.73 -3.36 -2.46
CA VAL A 156 -20.97 -3.56 -3.90
C VAL A 156 -20.56 -4.97 -4.30
N LEU A 157 -19.36 -5.42 -3.90
CA LEU A 157 -18.84 -6.76 -4.20
C LEU A 157 -19.72 -7.87 -3.62
N ALA A 158 -20.24 -7.69 -2.39
CA ALA A 158 -21.13 -8.64 -1.74
C ALA A 158 -22.48 -8.81 -2.46
N LYS A 159 -22.88 -7.84 -3.30
CA LYS A 159 -24.12 -7.88 -4.09
C LYS A 159 -23.91 -8.43 -5.51
N MET A 160 -22.69 -8.78 -5.90
CA MET A 160 -22.42 -9.38 -7.21
C MET A 160 -22.88 -10.84 -7.22
N ALA A 161 -24.12 -11.07 -7.69
CA ALA A 161 -24.70 -12.37 -8.02
C ALA A 161 -25.66 -12.23 -9.21
#